data_AF-A0A814IIM2-F1
#
_entry.id   AF-A0A814IIM2-F1
#
_cell.length_a   1.000
_cell.length_b   1.000
_cell.length_c   1.000
_cell.angle_alpha   90.00
_cell.angle_beta   90.00
_cell.angle_gamma   90.00
#
_symmetry.space_group_name_H-M   'P 1'
#
loop_
_entity.id
_entity.type
_entity.pdbx_description
1 polymer ?
#
loop_
_entity_poly.entity_id
_entity_poly.type
_entity_poly.pdbx_seq_one_letter_code
_entity_poly.pdbx_strand_id
1 'polypeptide(L)'
;MTLLFLKEICVQFQQKKLYYATQFIIIIILFIINVLLYQPVFYSLPTNTLHNITKYRIAHCMTGAPRTLYKEELYVAYRRQALDQLPGDLFVILQLMDKTENVHGASITNSGPKGYIAALKYLSPRKVEWIPINDRLRAADDHAGYAKWQRCLEHIEQAEKQDGIKYDFIVRTRPDLYFAKDLPTADLLPKNRILISPYYECLQDIPSGYNQTWPDLQAPCDKNNQGLSDLFAIMPRTLADPYMRVAYIQNLPKHVCGSQSHYAECRIRATLYKANMTYEIWPFIIKIMRPLQFCHARHWNRFNSWC
;
A
#
# COMPACT_ATOMS: atom_id res chain seq x y z
N MET A 1 -63.40 36.09 36.16
CA MET A 1 -62.16 36.58 35.51
C MET A 1 -61.10 35.51 35.35
N THR A 2 -60.86 34.65 36.35
CA THR A 2 -59.76 33.65 36.36
C THR A 2 -59.86 32.55 35.28
N LEU A 3 -61.09 32.14 34.89
CA LEU A 3 -61.32 31.14 33.85
C LEU A 3 -61.06 31.63 32.41
N LEU A 4 -61.22 32.94 32.15
CA LEU A 4 -60.92 33.53 30.84
C LEU A 4 -59.40 33.65 30.63
N PHE A 5 -58.67 33.99 31.69
CA PHE A 5 -57.20 34.11 31.65
C PHE A 5 -56.51 32.75 31.42
N LEU A 6 -57.01 31.68 32.02
CA LEU A 6 -56.50 30.32 31.78
C LEU A 6 -56.75 29.84 30.35
N LYS A 7 -57.86 30.26 29.71
CA LYS A 7 -58.18 29.91 28.32
C LYS A 7 -57.23 30.62 27.34
N GLU A 8 -56.90 31.88 27.57
CA GLU A 8 -55.92 32.62 26.77
C GLU A 8 -54.50 32.06 26.92
N ILE A 9 -54.06 31.70 28.13
CA ILE A 9 -52.75 31.08 28.36
C ILE A 9 -52.66 29.73 27.63
N CYS A 10 -53.72 28.92 27.65
CA CYS A 10 -53.73 27.62 26.99
C CYS A 10 -53.65 27.74 25.45
N VAL A 11 -54.36 28.71 24.85
CA VAL A 11 -54.29 29.00 23.41
C VAL A 11 -52.90 29.51 23.01
N GLN A 12 -52.30 30.40 23.80
CA GLN A 12 -50.93 30.89 23.58
C GLN A 12 -49.90 29.76 23.67
N PHE A 13 -50.07 28.81 24.58
CA PHE A 13 -49.18 27.66 24.73
C PHE A 13 -49.30 26.67 23.56
N GLN A 14 -50.51 26.45 23.05
CA GLN A 14 -50.73 25.61 21.86
C GLN A 14 -50.17 26.25 20.59
N GLN A 15 -50.32 27.57 20.41
CA GLN A 15 -49.74 28.29 19.27
C GLN A 15 -48.21 28.26 19.30
N LYS A 16 -47.58 28.40 20.47
CA LYS A 16 -46.12 28.25 20.60
C LYS A 16 -45.65 26.83 20.28
N LYS A 17 -46.34 25.80 20.76
CA LYS A 17 -46.01 24.39 20.40
C LYS A 17 -46.14 24.14 18.90
N LEU A 18 -47.20 24.65 18.27
CA LEU A 18 -47.41 24.50 16.84
C LEU A 18 -46.32 25.21 16.03
N TYR A 19 -45.93 26.42 16.45
CA TYR A 19 -44.85 27.20 15.84
C TYR A 19 -43.49 26.48 15.91
N TYR A 20 -43.14 25.95 17.08
CA TYR A 20 -41.88 25.19 17.22
C TYR A 20 -41.90 23.88 16.43
N ALA A 21 -43.04 23.20 16.35
CA ALA A 21 -43.18 22.01 15.52
C ALA A 21 -43.01 22.33 14.03
N THR A 22 -43.54 23.47 13.55
CA THR A 22 -43.36 23.89 12.15
C THR A 22 -41.91 24.26 11.85
N GLN A 23 -41.24 24.99 12.74
CA GLN A 23 -39.82 25.34 12.58
C GLN A 23 -38.94 24.09 12.53
N PHE A 24 -39.20 23.09 13.38
CA PHE A 24 -38.46 21.83 13.39
C PHE A 24 -38.65 21.03 12.09
N ILE A 25 -39.88 20.97 11.56
CA ILE A 25 -40.16 20.33 10.27
C ILE A 25 -39.43 21.05 9.12
N ILE A 26 -39.43 22.39 9.11
CA ILE A 26 -38.71 23.18 8.11
C ILE A 26 -37.21 22.89 8.15
N ILE A 27 -36.60 22.80 9.33
CA ILE A 27 -35.18 22.47 9.48
C ILE A 27 -34.89 21.06 8.96
N ILE A 28 -35.73 20.07 9.24
CA ILE A 28 -35.58 18.71 8.72
C ILE A 28 -35.68 18.70 7.19
N ILE A 29 -36.66 19.41 6.61
CA ILE A 29 -36.82 19.49 5.16
C ILE A 29 -35.60 20.16 4.52
N LEU A 30 -35.11 21.27 5.09
CA LEU A 30 -33.90 21.94 4.60
C LEU A 30 -32.65 21.06 4.74
N PHE A 31 -32.54 20.28 5.81
CA PHE A 31 -31.46 19.31 5.98
C PHE A 31 -31.53 18.18 4.94
N ILE A 32 -32.73 17.62 4.67
CA ILE A 32 -32.93 16.61 3.64
C ILE A 32 -32.62 17.18 2.25
N ILE A 33 -33.09 18.39 1.94
CA ILE A 33 -32.77 19.06 0.67
C ILE A 33 -31.26 19.31 0.56
N ASN A 34 -30.60 19.77 1.62
CA ASN A 34 -29.16 19.97 1.62
C ASN A 34 -28.44 18.62 1.41
N VAL A 35 -28.81 17.55 2.12
CA VAL A 35 -28.24 16.21 1.91
C VAL A 35 -28.52 15.70 0.49
N LEU A 36 -29.68 15.92 -0.10
CA LEU A 36 -29.99 15.47 -1.46
C LEU A 36 -29.29 16.30 -2.55
N LEU A 37 -29.09 17.60 -2.32
CA LEU A 37 -28.38 18.50 -3.25
C LEU A 37 -26.85 18.47 -3.07
N TYR A 38 -26.37 18.16 -1.87
CA TYR A 38 -24.95 17.96 -1.52
C TYR A 38 -24.57 16.50 -1.41
N GLN A 39 -25.40 15.56 -1.87
CA GLN A 39 -24.83 14.29 -2.33
C GLN A 39 -23.86 14.70 -3.41
N PRO A 40 -22.54 14.54 -3.22
CA PRO A 40 -21.62 14.75 -4.31
C PRO A 40 -22.16 13.84 -5.40
N VAL A 41 -22.65 14.47 -6.46
CA VAL A 41 -23.04 13.75 -7.65
C VAL A 41 -21.72 13.26 -8.22
N PHE A 42 -21.22 12.18 -7.62
CA PHE A 42 -20.37 11.21 -8.26
C PHE A 42 -21.28 10.54 -9.30
N TYR A 43 -21.68 11.31 -10.32
CA TYR A 43 -21.47 10.78 -11.65
C TYR A 43 -19.98 10.46 -11.65
N SER A 44 -19.67 9.20 -11.38
CA SER A 44 -18.59 8.53 -12.05
C SER A 44 -18.85 8.74 -13.53
N LEU A 45 -18.47 9.92 -14.04
CA LEU A 45 -18.06 10.05 -15.42
C LEU A 45 -17.12 8.87 -15.59
N PRO A 46 -17.43 7.92 -16.49
CA PRO A 46 -16.50 6.84 -16.73
C PRO A 46 -15.18 7.53 -17.06
N THR A 47 -14.18 7.40 -16.19
CA THR A 47 -12.81 7.88 -16.41
C THR A 47 -12.15 7.16 -17.60
N ASN A 48 -12.94 6.46 -18.42
CA ASN A 48 -12.56 5.70 -19.59
C ASN A 48 -12.27 6.57 -20.81
N THR A 49 -12.43 7.89 -20.77
CA THR A 49 -12.38 8.70 -22.01
C THR A 49 -11.24 9.72 -22.07
N LEU A 50 -10.19 9.53 -21.28
CA LEU A 50 -8.89 10.18 -21.51
C LEU A 50 -7.72 9.44 -20.85
N HIS A 51 -7.80 8.10 -20.79
CA HIS A 51 -6.56 7.36 -20.87
C HIS A 51 -5.97 7.67 -22.25
N ASN A 52 -4.98 8.56 -22.29
CA ASN A 52 -3.90 8.44 -23.26
C ASN A 52 -3.64 6.94 -23.34
N ILE A 53 -3.94 6.35 -24.50
CA ILE A 53 -3.86 4.91 -24.69
C ILE A 53 -2.38 4.58 -24.58
N THR A 54 -1.94 4.36 -23.34
CA THR A 54 -0.61 3.86 -23.09
C THR A 54 -0.61 2.51 -23.77
N LYS A 55 0.34 2.34 -24.69
CA LYS A 55 0.53 1.10 -25.45
C LYS A 55 0.57 -0.14 -24.55
N TYR A 56 0.92 0.04 -23.28
CA TYR A 56 0.94 -1.00 -22.27
C TYR A 56 -0.02 -0.69 -21.13
N ARG A 57 -0.61 -1.76 -20.61
CA ARG A 57 -1.45 -1.75 -19.42
C ARG A 57 -0.65 -2.31 -18.25
N ILE A 58 -0.47 -1.53 -17.20
CA ILE A 58 0.41 -1.89 -16.07
C ILE A 58 -0.42 -2.06 -14.80
N ALA A 59 -0.11 -3.08 -14.01
CA ALA A 59 -0.66 -3.25 -12.67
C ALA A 59 0.42 -3.07 -11.61
N HIS A 60 0.16 -2.22 -10.64
CA HIS A 60 1.02 -2.02 -9.48
C HIS A 60 0.46 -2.83 -8.32
N CYS A 61 1.23 -3.80 -7.85
CA CYS A 61 0.92 -4.60 -6.70
C CYS A 61 1.72 -4.11 -5.49
N MET A 62 1.07 -3.35 -4.60
CA MET A 62 1.67 -2.83 -3.38
C MET A 62 1.19 -3.65 -2.18
N THR A 63 2.09 -4.39 -1.53
CA THR A 63 1.72 -5.21 -0.37
C THR A 63 2.62 -4.95 0.83
N GLY A 64 2.07 -4.99 2.04
CA GLY A 64 2.89 -4.79 3.23
C GLY A 64 2.11 -4.46 4.49
N ALA A 65 2.82 -3.95 5.49
CA ALA A 65 2.20 -3.35 6.66
C ALA A 65 1.92 -1.86 6.38
N PRO A 66 0.86 -1.27 6.96
CA PRO A 66 0.51 0.12 6.71
C PRO A 66 1.56 1.10 7.25
N ARG A 67 2.34 0.75 8.29
CA ARG A 67 3.30 1.56 9.08
C ARG A 67 4.10 2.73 8.48
N THR A 68 4.24 2.82 7.16
CA THR A 68 4.97 3.89 6.47
C THR A 68 4.16 4.52 5.34
N LEU A 69 3.06 3.89 4.91
CA LEU A 69 2.22 4.40 3.82
C LEU A 69 1.63 5.77 4.12
N TYR A 70 1.41 6.12 5.39
CA TYR A 70 0.86 7.43 5.77
C TYR A 70 1.87 8.59 5.62
N LYS A 71 3.15 8.30 5.40
CA LYS A 71 4.18 9.32 5.28
C LYS A 71 4.14 9.91 3.88
N GLU A 72 3.89 11.22 3.80
CA GLU A 72 3.72 11.96 2.55
C GLU A 72 4.87 11.72 1.58
N GLU A 73 6.08 11.75 2.11
CA GLU A 73 7.30 11.55 1.36
C GLU A 73 7.33 10.21 0.62
N LEU A 74 6.68 9.17 1.16
CA LEU A 74 6.67 7.84 0.55
C LEU A 74 5.59 7.70 -0.52
N TYR A 75 4.35 8.08 -0.22
CA TYR A 75 3.28 7.92 -1.22
C TYR A 75 3.38 8.95 -2.34
N VAL A 76 3.88 10.16 -2.07
CA VAL A 76 4.19 11.17 -3.11
C VAL A 76 5.36 10.70 -3.97
N ALA A 77 6.44 10.20 -3.37
CA ALA A 77 7.57 9.62 -4.12
C ALA A 77 7.11 8.47 -5.01
N TYR A 78 6.32 7.54 -4.46
CA TYR A 78 5.78 6.41 -5.22
C TYR A 78 4.94 6.87 -6.42
N ARG A 79 4.07 7.87 -6.23
CA ARG A 79 3.30 8.43 -7.34
C ARG A 79 4.22 8.95 -8.44
N ARG A 80 5.13 9.86 -8.08
CA ARG A 80 6.00 10.56 -9.04
C ARG A 80 6.96 9.63 -9.76
N GLN A 81 7.62 8.72 -9.03
CA GLN A 81 8.73 7.93 -9.54
C GLN A 81 8.31 6.56 -10.08
N ALA A 82 7.12 6.07 -9.70
CA ALA A 82 6.60 4.81 -10.20
C ALA A 82 5.32 4.99 -11.02
N LEU A 83 4.23 5.49 -10.43
CA LEU A 83 2.94 5.54 -11.12
C LEU A 83 2.91 6.52 -12.30
N ASP A 84 3.59 7.67 -12.22
CA ASP A 84 3.60 8.63 -13.32
C ASP A 84 4.53 8.17 -14.47
N GLN A 85 5.58 7.38 -14.16
CA GLN A 85 6.51 6.80 -15.14
C GLN A 85 5.95 5.54 -15.82
N LEU A 86 5.18 4.77 -15.05
CA LEU A 86 4.50 3.56 -15.44
C LEU A 86 3.01 3.71 -15.11
N PRO A 87 2.24 4.50 -15.87
CA PRO A 87 0.82 4.69 -15.60
C PRO A 87 0.06 3.36 -15.62
N GLY A 88 -0.68 3.10 -14.55
CA GLY A 88 -1.33 1.81 -14.37
C GLY A 88 -2.30 1.76 -13.19
N ASP A 89 -2.96 0.61 -13.06
CA ASP A 89 -3.89 0.34 -11.97
C ASP A 89 -3.13 -0.08 -10.71
N LEU A 90 -3.40 0.58 -9.58
CA LEU A 90 -2.78 0.26 -8.30
C LEU A 90 -3.68 -0.62 -7.42
N PHE A 91 -3.13 -1.73 -6.95
CA PHE A 91 -3.74 -2.70 -6.04
C PHE A 91 -2.96 -2.71 -4.73
N VAL A 92 -3.64 -2.42 -3.62
CA VAL A 92 -3.02 -2.22 -2.31
C VAL A 92 -3.51 -3.27 -1.31
N ILE A 93 -2.60 -4.11 -0.81
CA ILE A 93 -2.91 -5.16 0.18
C ILE A 93 -2.17 -4.86 1.48
N LEU A 94 -2.89 -4.42 2.50
CA LEU A 94 -2.33 -4.00 3.78
C LEU A 94 -2.67 -5.00 4.87
N GLN A 95 -1.67 -5.55 5.53
CA GLN A 95 -1.86 -6.40 6.70
C GLN A 95 -1.83 -5.55 7.96
N LEU A 96 -2.93 -5.59 8.72
CA LEU A 96 -3.06 -4.89 10.00
C LEU A 96 -2.27 -5.65 11.08
N MET A 97 -1.08 -5.17 11.42
CA MET A 97 -0.29 -5.75 12.50
C MET A 97 -0.81 -5.33 13.89
N ASP A 98 -1.81 -6.03 14.43
CA ASP A 98 -2.39 -5.73 15.75
C ASP A 98 -1.72 -6.48 16.91
N LYS A 99 -1.14 -5.74 17.87
CA LYS A 99 -0.99 -6.01 19.33
C LYS A 99 0.32 -5.48 19.95
N THR A 100 1.36 -5.19 19.17
CA THR A 100 2.61 -4.57 19.68
C THR A 100 2.78 -3.10 19.31
N GLU A 101 1.68 -2.40 18.99
CA GLU A 101 1.71 -0.93 18.93
C GLU A 101 2.18 -0.31 20.25
N ASN A 102 2.04 -1.03 21.37
CA ASN A 102 2.60 -0.65 22.67
C ASN A 102 4.11 -0.93 22.83
N VAL A 103 4.73 -1.73 21.96
CA VAL A 103 6.16 -2.08 22.07
C VAL A 103 7.03 -1.27 21.10
N HIS A 104 6.44 -0.74 20.01
CA HIS A 104 7.21 -0.08 18.93
C HIS A 104 6.63 1.24 18.41
N GLY A 105 5.68 1.84 19.13
CA GLY A 105 5.44 3.29 19.18
C GLY A 105 5.04 4.05 17.90
N ALA A 106 5.01 3.46 16.72
CA ALA A 106 4.72 4.21 15.49
C ALA A 106 4.14 3.34 14.38
N SER A 107 2.81 3.33 14.22
CA SER A 107 2.19 2.93 12.95
C SER A 107 0.75 3.40 12.79
N ILE A 108 -0.18 3.11 13.71
CA ILE A 108 -1.59 3.54 13.57
C ILE A 108 -2.00 4.55 14.64
N THR A 109 -1.49 4.42 15.87
CA THR A 109 -1.82 5.31 16.99
C THR A 109 -1.34 6.77 16.84
N ASN A 110 -0.16 7.01 16.27
CA ASN A 110 0.41 8.37 16.18
C ASN A 110 -0.07 9.18 14.96
N SER A 111 -0.39 8.53 13.85
CA SER A 111 -0.83 9.19 12.60
C SER A 111 -2.34 9.14 12.39
N GLY A 112 -3.03 8.26 13.13
CA GLY A 112 -4.47 8.05 13.05
C GLY A 112 -4.96 7.55 11.68
N PRO A 113 -6.24 7.18 11.56
CA PRO A 113 -6.85 6.76 10.29
C PRO A 113 -6.71 7.80 9.17
N LYS A 114 -6.59 9.09 9.51
CA LYS A 114 -6.56 10.22 8.58
C LYS A 114 -5.35 10.19 7.62
N GLY A 115 -4.15 9.89 8.11
CA GLY A 115 -2.95 9.84 7.27
C GLY A 115 -3.04 8.75 6.19
N TYR A 116 -3.60 7.60 6.53
CA TYR A 116 -3.83 6.51 5.59
C TYR A 116 -4.88 6.83 4.55
N ILE A 117 -5.99 7.45 4.97
CA ILE A 117 -7.04 7.91 4.05
C ILE A 117 -6.46 8.93 3.06
N ALA A 118 -5.63 9.87 3.52
CA ALA A 118 -4.97 10.84 2.66
C ALA A 118 -4.03 10.15 1.64
N ALA A 119 -3.18 9.22 2.10
CA ALA A 119 -2.28 8.47 1.23
C ALA A 119 -3.04 7.65 0.19
N LEU A 120 -4.08 6.91 0.58
CA LEU A 120 -4.90 6.12 -0.33
C LEU A 120 -5.68 7.02 -1.30
N LYS A 121 -6.22 8.15 -0.85
CA LYS A 121 -6.87 9.12 -1.73
C LYS A 121 -5.88 9.66 -2.77
N TYR A 122 -4.67 10.02 -2.34
CA TYR A 122 -3.63 10.56 -3.22
C TYR A 122 -3.18 9.51 -4.25
N LEU A 123 -2.94 8.28 -3.82
CA LEU A 123 -2.54 7.19 -4.70
C LEU A 123 -3.67 6.69 -5.60
N SER A 124 -4.93 6.92 -5.22
CA SER A 124 -6.14 6.51 -5.94
C SER A 124 -6.10 5.04 -6.40
N PRO A 125 -5.89 4.07 -5.49
CA PRO A 125 -5.81 2.68 -5.84
C PRO A 125 -7.15 2.17 -6.38
N ARG A 126 -7.07 1.34 -7.41
CA ARG A 126 -8.22 0.62 -7.97
C ARG A 126 -8.84 -0.32 -6.94
N LYS A 127 -8.01 -0.94 -6.11
CA LYS A 127 -8.46 -1.83 -5.03
C LYS A 127 -7.60 -1.69 -3.79
N VAL A 128 -8.25 -1.67 -2.63
CA VAL A 128 -7.61 -1.78 -1.31
C VAL A 128 -8.19 -2.98 -0.58
N GLU A 129 -7.33 -3.83 -0.03
CA GLU A 129 -7.70 -4.90 0.88
C GLU A 129 -6.95 -4.74 2.21
N TRP A 130 -7.69 -4.82 3.31
CA TRP A 130 -7.14 -4.87 4.66
C TRP A 130 -7.22 -6.31 5.16
N ILE A 131 -6.06 -6.94 5.37
CA ILE A 131 -5.95 -8.30 5.90
C ILE A 131 -5.82 -8.22 7.42
N PRO A 132 -6.80 -8.72 8.19
CA PRO A 132 -6.67 -8.80 9.64
C PRO A 132 -5.58 -9.81 10.02
N ILE A 133 -4.88 -9.57 11.13
CA ILE A 133 -4.08 -10.64 11.74
C ILE A 133 -5.04 -11.65 12.38
N ASN A 134 -5.02 -12.87 11.86
CA ASN A 134 -5.48 -14.03 12.63
C ASN A 134 -4.27 -14.63 13.35
N ASP A 135 -4.38 -14.89 14.66
CA ASP A 135 -3.30 -15.42 15.50
C ASP A 135 -2.71 -16.75 14.97
N ARG A 136 -3.44 -17.49 14.11
CA ARG A 136 -2.94 -18.70 13.42
C ARG A 136 -1.93 -18.45 12.29
N LEU A 137 -1.90 -17.25 11.71
CA LEU A 137 -0.95 -16.86 10.67
C LEU A 137 0.39 -16.35 11.22
N ARG A 138 0.47 -16.09 12.54
CA ARG A 138 1.70 -15.67 13.24
C ARG A 138 2.72 -16.77 13.44
N ALA A 139 2.28 -18.03 13.63
CA ALA A 139 3.20 -19.15 13.83
C ALA A 139 3.99 -19.54 12.57
N ALA A 140 3.70 -18.90 11.43
CA ALA A 140 4.38 -19.10 10.16
C ALA A 140 4.73 -17.75 9.53
N ASP A 141 5.48 -16.91 10.25
CA ASP A 141 5.88 -15.54 9.84
C ASP A 141 6.46 -15.45 8.40
N ASP A 142 7.03 -16.54 7.87
CA ASP A 142 7.51 -16.62 6.48
C ASP A 142 6.43 -16.95 5.43
N HIS A 143 5.28 -17.51 5.84
CA HIS A 143 4.14 -17.82 4.96
C HIS A 143 3.24 -16.59 4.72
N ALA A 144 3.13 -15.71 5.72
CA ALA A 144 2.23 -14.55 5.64
C ALA A 144 2.68 -13.50 4.62
N GLY A 145 3.98 -13.40 4.32
CA GLY A 145 4.51 -12.48 3.30
C GLY A 145 4.02 -12.81 1.89
N TYR A 146 4.09 -14.09 1.49
CA TYR A 146 3.73 -14.55 0.15
C TYR A 146 2.21 -14.57 -0.10
N ALA A 147 1.42 -14.87 0.92
CA ALA A 147 -0.04 -14.83 0.82
C ALA A 147 -0.56 -13.45 0.36
N LYS A 148 0.13 -12.35 0.71
CA LYS A 148 -0.26 -11.01 0.27
C LYS A 148 0.01 -10.79 -1.21
N TRP A 149 1.15 -11.25 -1.71
CA TRP A 149 1.48 -11.16 -3.14
C TRP A 149 0.51 -11.97 -3.98
N GLN A 150 0.16 -13.17 -3.51
CA GLN A 150 -0.85 -13.99 -4.15
C GLN A 150 -2.22 -13.29 -4.16
N ARG A 151 -2.69 -12.76 -3.02
CA ARG A 151 -3.96 -12.02 -2.95
C ARG A 151 -3.98 -10.81 -3.88
N CYS A 152 -2.89 -10.08 -3.94
CA CYS A 152 -2.75 -8.95 -4.85
C CYS A 152 -2.89 -9.37 -6.32
N LEU A 153 -2.25 -10.47 -6.71
CA LEU A 153 -2.41 -11.06 -8.05
C LEU A 153 -3.87 -11.50 -8.29
N GLU A 154 -4.55 -12.07 -7.31
CA GLU A 154 -5.96 -12.45 -7.41
C GLU A 154 -6.86 -11.22 -7.70
N HIS A 155 -6.60 -10.06 -7.08
CA HIS A 155 -7.33 -8.82 -7.43
C HIS A 155 -7.00 -8.30 -8.83
N ILE A 156 -5.74 -8.42 -9.25
CA ILE A 156 -5.32 -8.08 -10.62
C ILE A 156 -6.11 -8.96 -11.61
N GLU A 157 -6.16 -10.26 -11.41
CA GLU A 157 -6.89 -11.20 -12.27
C GLU A 157 -8.40 -10.97 -12.29
N GLN A 158 -8.98 -10.60 -11.14
CA GLN A 158 -10.38 -10.20 -11.08
C GLN A 158 -10.65 -8.97 -11.93
N ALA A 159 -9.75 -7.97 -11.89
CA ALA A 159 -9.84 -6.80 -12.76
C ALA A 159 -9.64 -7.16 -14.24
N GLU A 160 -8.68 -8.03 -14.58
CA GLU A 160 -8.49 -8.52 -15.95
C GLU A 160 -9.74 -9.22 -16.48
N LYS A 161 -10.39 -10.03 -15.64
CA LYS A 161 -11.64 -10.72 -15.97
C LYS A 161 -12.81 -9.76 -16.15
N GLN A 162 -12.92 -8.75 -15.28
CA GLN A 162 -13.98 -7.74 -15.36
C GLN A 162 -13.86 -6.88 -16.61
N ASP A 163 -12.64 -6.50 -16.96
CA ASP A 163 -12.37 -5.60 -18.10
C ASP A 163 -12.21 -6.35 -19.43
N GLY A 164 -12.06 -7.68 -19.39
CA GLY A 164 -11.81 -8.52 -20.57
C GLY A 164 -10.43 -8.34 -21.19
N ILE A 165 -9.48 -7.70 -20.50
CA ILE A 165 -8.15 -7.34 -21.02
C ILE A 165 -7.10 -7.64 -19.95
N LYS A 166 -5.99 -8.30 -20.33
CA LYS A 166 -4.86 -8.58 -19.43
C LYS A 166 -3.93 -7.38 -19.31
N TYR A 167 -3.22 -7.30 -18.18
CA TYR A 167 -2.08 -6.38 -18.06
C TYR A 167 -0.89 -6.91 -18.86
N ASP A 168 0.00 -6.02 -19.29
CA ASP A 168 1.27 -6.36 -19.94
C ASP A 168 2.37 -6.58 -18.91
N PHE A 169 2.38 -5.76 -17.85
CA PHE A 169 3.39 -5.77 -16.81
C PHE A 169 2.78 -5.67 -15.42
N ILE A 170 3.48 -6.25 -14.44
CA ILE A 170 3.19 -6.14 -13.03
C ILE A 170 4.41 -5.55 -12.32
N VAL A 171 4.18 -4.48 -11.56
CA VAL A 171 5.16 -3.87 -10.64
C VAL A 171 4.85 -4.37 -9.22
N ARG A 172 5.72 -5.21 -8.67
CA ARG A 172 5.67 -5.68 -7.27
C ARG A 172 6.40 -4.67 -6.38
N THR A 173 5.78 -4.18 -5.31
CA THR A 173 6.40 -3.20 -4.38
C THR A 173 5.83 -3.26 -2.96
N ARG A 174 6.49 -2.59 -2.01
CA ARG A 174 5.99 -2.40 -0.63
C ARG A 174 5.73 -0.93 -0.29
N PRO A 175 4.84 -0.66 0.69
CA PRO A 175 4.58 0.69 1.19
C PRO A 175 5.75 1.39 1.91
N ASP A 176 6.81 0.67 2.28
CA ASP A 176 8.00 1.25 2.95
C ASP A 176 9.18 1.48 2.00
N LEU A 177 8.97 1.32 0.70
CA LEU A 177 10.02 1.56 -0.30
C LEU A 177 10.00 3.01 -0.78
N TYR A 178 11.14 3.66 -0.68
CA TYR A 178 11.43 4.94 -1.32
C TYR A 178 12.22 4.71 -2.59
N PHE A 179 11.79 5.33 -3.68
CA PHE A 179 12.48 5.30 -4.96
C PHE A 179 13.37 6.53 -5.03
N ALA A 180 14.69 6.37 -5.17
CA ALA A 180 15.57 7.53 -5.32
C ALA A 180 15.69 7.99 -6.78
N LYS A 181 15.22 7.17 -7.72
CA LYS A 181 15.19 7.45 -9.16
C LYS A 181 13.86 7.01 -9.76
N ASP A 182 13.49 7.68 -10.83
CA ASP A 182 12.34 7.32 -11.65
C ASP A 182 12.50 5.90 -12.23
N LEU A 183 11.40 5.16 -12.29
CA LEU A 183 11.36 3.89 -13.00
C LEU A 183 11.48 4.12 -14.52
N PRO A 184 12.06 3.17 -15.26
CA PRO A 184 12.08 3.26 -16.71
C PRO A 184 10.66 3.25 -17.27
N THR A 185 10.43 3.95 -18.37
CA THR A 185 9.15 3.92 -19.09
C THR A 185 8.84 2.53 -19.63
N ALA A 186 7.55 2.24 -19.86
CA ALA A 186 7.07 0.93 -20.26
C ALA A 186 7.72 0.35 -21.54
N ASP A 187 8.10 1.19 -22.51
CA ASP A 187 8.77 0.75 -23.74
C ASP A 187 10.19 0.16 -23.51
N LEU A 188 10.81 0.47 -22.38
CA LEU A 188 12.13 -0.05 -22.00
C LEU A 188 12.04 -1.34 -21.17
N LEU A 189 10.83 -1.75 -20.78
CA LEU A 189 10.65 -2.94 -19.96
C LEU A 189 10.80 -4.20 -20.81
N PRO A 190 11.60 -5.19 -20.36
CA PRO A 190 11.79 -6.41 -21.14
C PRO A 190 10.56 -7.31 -21.03
N LYS A 191 10.18 -7.93 -22.14
CA LYS A 191 8.96 -8.77 -22.24
C LYS A 191 9.17 -10.24 -21.86
N ASN A 192 10.42 -10.66 -21.67
CA ASN A 192 10.80 -12.07 -21.50
C ASN A 192 11.61 -12.37 -20.23
N ARG A 193 11.79 -11.38 -19.35
CA ARG A 193 12.55 -11.53 -18.10
C ARG A 193 12.00 -10.64 -17.00
N ILE A 194 12.33 -10.98 -15.76
CA ILE A 194 11.97 -10.21 -14.58
C ILE A 194 13.09 -9.23 -14.24
N LEU A 195 12.77 -7.96 -14.02
CA LEU A 195 13.69 -6.99 -13.43
C LEU A 195 13.59 -7.07 -11.92
N ILE A 196 14.70 -7.37 -11.24
CA ILE A 196 14.74 -7.55 -9.79
C ILE A 196 15.69 -6.53 -9.19
N SER A 197 15.29 -5.94 -8.06
CA SER A 197 16.19 -5.08 -7.31
C SER A 197 17.26 -5.91 -6.59
N PRO A 198 18.52 -5.47 -6.63
CA PRO A 198 19.50 -5.93 -5.65
C PRO A 198 19.01 -5.60 -4.24
N TYR A 199 19.43 -6.41 -3.26
CA TYR A 199 19.14 -6.18 -1.86
C TYR A 199 20.00 -5.03 -1.33
N TYR A 200 19.45 -3.82 -1.34
CA TYR A 200 20.06 -2.66 -0.69
C TYR A 200 19.14 -2.14 0.42
N GLU A 201 19.28 -2.69 1.63
CA GLU A 201 18.64 -2.15 2.81
C GLU A 201 19.51 -1.03 3.39
N CYS A 202 19.26 0.21 2.96
CA CYS A 202 19.82 1.39 3.60
C CYS A 202 18.84 1.82 4.69
N LEU A 203 19.16 1.52 5.95
CA LEU A 203 18.35 1.91 7.10
C LEU A 203 18.59 3.39 7.39
N GLN A 204 17.56 4.21 7.26
CA GLN A 204 17.67 5.63 7.55
C GLN A 204 16.38 6.17 8.13
N ASP A 205 16.52 7.03 9.14
CA ASP A 205 15.41 7.82 9.65
C ASP A 205 14.81 8.69 8.54
N ILE A 206 13.52 8.92 8.62
CA ILE A 206 12.85 9.95 7.81
C ILE A 206 13.08 11.26 8.56
N PRO A 207 13.93 12.19 8.07
CA PRO A 207 14.11 13.46 8.73
C PRO A 207 12.77 14.20 8.72
N SER A 208 12.37 14.72 9.89
CA SER A 208 11.26 15.65 9.98
C SER A 208 11.66 16.98 9.32
N GLY A 209 10.95 17.40 8.26
CA GLY A 209 11.18 18.70 7.63
C GLY A 209 11.80 18.57 6.23
N TYR A 210 10.95 18.65 5.21
CA TYR A 210 11.33 18.50 3.82
C TYR A 210 11.82 19.83 3.26
N ASN A 211 13.15 19.99 3.13
CA ASN A 211 13.76 21.02 2.28
C ASN A 211 15.18 20.69 1.80
N GLN A 212 15.80 19.61 2.29
CA GLN A 212 17.07 19.15 1.73
C GLN A 212 16.81 18.21 0.55
N THR A 213 17.40 18.55 -0.59
CA THR A 213 17.61 17.62 -1.69
C THR A 213 18.32 16.38 -1.12
N TRP A 214 17.78 15.20 -1.40
CA TRP A 214 18.27 13.90 -0.93
C TRP A 214 19.60 13.35 -1.54
N PRO A 215 20.39 14.04 -2.39
CA PRO A 215 21.68 13.51 -2.87
C PRO A 215 22.71 13.16 -1.79
N ASP A 216 22.62 13.74 -0.57
CA ASP A 216 23.68 13.63 0.44
C ASP A 216 23.57 12.42 1.38
N LEU A 217 22.63 11.51 1.14
CA LEU A 217 22.46 10.31 1.97
C LEU A 217 23.41 9.20 1.51
N GLN A 218 24.72 9.42 1.73
CA GLN A 218 25.81 8.44 1.65
C GLN A 218 25.86 7.53 2.89
N ALA A 219 24.72 7.19 3.50
CA ALA A 219 24.73 6.14 4.52
C ALA A 219 25.30 4.88 3.85
N PRO A 220 26.34 4.23 4.41
CA PRO A 220 26.98 3.08 3.78
C PRO A 220 25.95 1.95 3.76
N CYS A 221 25.25 1.81 2.64
CA CYS A 221 24.46 0.62 2.36
C CYS A 221 25.45 -0.55 2.37
N ASP A 222 25.16 -1.58 3.16
CA ASP A 222 26.07 -2.71 3.33
C ASP A 222 26.35 -3.37 1.98
N LYS A 223 27.53 -3.10 1.42
CA LYS A 223 27.97 -3.63 0.12
C LYS A 223 28.18 -5.15 0.16
N ASN A 224 28.19 -5.75 1.35
CA ASN A 224 28.36 -7.20 1.53
C ASN A 224 27.06 -7.99 1.36
N ASN A 225 25.89 -7.34 1.34
CA ASN A 225 24.61 -7.98 1.04
C ASN A 225 24.31 -7.99 -0.47
N GLN A 226 25.18 -8.64 -1.24
CA GLN A 226 24.99 -8.86 -2.68
C GLN A 226 23.95 -9.97 -2.91
N GLY A 227 22.66 -9.64 -2.78
CA GLY A 227 21.57 -10.59 -2.96
C GLY A 227 20.42 -10.06 -3.81
N LEU A 228 19.43 -10.94 -4.08
CA LEU A 228 18.17 -10.55 -4.73
C LEU A 228 17.14 -10.15 -3.68
N SER A 229 16.51 -9.01 -3.89
CA SER A 229 15.41 -8.54 -3.05
C SER A 229 14.08 -9.07 -3.55
N ASP A 230 13.26 -9.64 -2.66
CA ASP A 230 11.87 -9.97 -2.95
C ASP A 230 10.93 -8.77 -2.72
N LEU A 231 11.48 -7.60 -2.44
CA LEU A 231 10.70 -6.43 -2.05
C LEU A 231 10.20 -5.63 -3.25
N PHE A 232 10.95 -5.66 -4.35
CA PHE A 232 10.62 -4.97 -5.58
C PHE A 232 10.99 -5.79 -6.81
N ALA A 233 10.06 -5.86 -7.76
CA ALA A 233 10.32 -6.45 -9.07
C ALA A 233 9.38 -5.84 -10.12
N ILE A 234 9.84 -5.77 -11.38
CA ILE A 234 8.98 -5.50 -12.53
C ILE A 234 9.00 -6.74 -13.41
N MET A 235 7.84 -7.25 -13.80
CA MET A 235 7.74 -8.47 -14.58
C MET A 235 6.68 -8.38 -15.67
N PRO A 236 6.90 -9.04 -16.82
CA PRO A 236 5.82 -9.35 -17.75
C PRO A 236 4.70 -10.11 -17.05
N ARG A 237 3.45 -9.81 -17.40
CA ARG A 237 2.28 -10.47 -16.83
C ARG A 237 2.32 -11.99 -16.98
N THR A 238 2.91 -12.49 -18.08
CA THR A 238 3.09 -13.93 -18.37
C THR A 238 4.04 -14.63 -17.40
N LEU A 239 4.95 -13.90 -16.75
CA LEU A 239 5.90 -14.43 -15.77
C LEU A 239 5.44 -14.21 -14.32
N ALA A 240 4.36 -13.46 -14.12
CA ALA A 240 3.92 -13.05 -12.80
C ALA A 240 3.35 -14.20 -11.97
N ASP A 241 2.59 -15.12 -12.57
CA ASP A 241 1.95 -16.23 -11.85
C ASP A 241 2.97 -17.08 -11.08
N PRO A 242 3.99 -17.68 -11.71
CA PRO A 242 4.95 -18.51 -10.99
C PRO A 242 5.83 -17.71 -10.02
N TYR A 243 5.94 -16.39 -10.16
CA TYR A 243 6.75 -15.54 -9.28
C TYR A 243 5.98 -15.02 -8.06
N MET A 244 4.72 -14.62 -8.25
CA MET A 244 3.84 -14.03 -7.23
C MET A 244 3.07 -15.10 -6.43
N ARG A 245 2.72 -16.22 -7.08
CA ARG A 245 2.00 -17.35 -6.46
C ARG A 245 2.92 -18.39 -5.87
N VAL A 246 4.17 -18.05 -5.54
CA VAL A 246 5.07 -18.98 -4.85
C VAL A 246 4.49 -19.25 -3.47
N ALA A 247 3.53 -20.16 -3.41
CA ALA A 247 3.32 -21.05 -2.29
C ALA A 247 4.66 -21.74 -2.13
N TYR A 248 5.46 -21.18 -1.21
CA TYR A 248 6.54 -21.80 -0.49
C TYR A 248 6.92 -23.15 -1.12
N ILE A 249 8.05 -23.25 -1.85
CA ILE A 249 8.60 -24.57 -2.18
C ILE A 249 8.91 -25.22 -0.82
N GLN A 250 7.95 -25.98 -0.28
CA GLN A 250 7.95 -26.51 1.10
C GLN A 250 9.11 -27.44 1.36
N ASN A 251 9.75 -27.90 0.29
CA ASN A 251 10.85 -28.81 0.31
C ASN A 251 12.05 -28.27 -0.46
N LEU A 252 12.36 -26.96 -0.40
CA LEU A 252 13.72 -26.54 -0.73
C LEU A 252 14.65 -27.15 0.31
N PRO A 253 15.58 -28.04 -0.08
CA PRO A 253 16.42 -28.68 0.90
C PRO A 253 17.21 -27.61 1.66
N LYS A 254 17.22 -27.67 2.99
CA LYS A 254 17.89 -26.66 3.85
C LYS A 254 19.36 -26.43 3.46
N HIS A 255 20.02 -27.43 2.88
CA HIS A 255 21.40 -27.34 2.40
C HIS A 255 21.57 -26.47 1.14
N VAL A 256 20.51 -26.16 0.39
CA VAL A 256 20.57 -25.32 -0.82
C VAL A 256 20.61 -23.83 -0.47
N CYS A 257 20.05 -23.42 0.68
CA CYS A 257 19.79 -22.01 0.96
C CYS A 257 20.59 -21.36 2.12
N GLY A 258 21.57 -22.05 2.72
CA GLY A 258 22.45 -21.45 3.74
C GLY A 258 21.73 -20.78 4.93
N SER A 259 22.32 -19.73 5.50
CA SER A 259 21.76 -18.97 6.64
C SER A 259 20.49 -18.18 6.29
N GLN A 260 19.68 -17.81 7.29
CA GLN A 260 18.34 -17.19 7.13
C GLN A 260 18.26 -15.96 6.21
N SER A 261 19.29 -15.11 6.14
CA SER A 261 19.30 -13.93 5.25
C SER A 261 19.37 -14.31 3.76
N HIS A 262 19.97 -15.46 3.43
CA HIS A 262 20.00 -16.01 2.08
C HIS A 262 18.73 -16.77 1.71
N TYR A 263 17.80 -16.96 2.64
CA TYR A 263 16.63 -17.81 2.44
C TYR A 263 15.62 -17.21 1.45
N ALA A 264 15.35 -15.89 1.55
CA ALA A 264 14.44 -15.19 0.62
C ALA A 264 15.02 -15.15 -0.81
N GLU A 265 16.30 -14.79 -0.93
CA GLU A 265 17.01 -14.81 -2.21
C GLU A 265 17.06 -16.22 -2.83
N CYS A 266 17.44 -17.23 -2.05
CA CYS A 266 17.52 -18.60 -2.54
C CYS A 266 16.17 -19.09 -3.09
N ARG A 267 15.06 -18.70 -2.45
CA ARG A 267 13.70 -19.00 -2.93
C ARG A 267 13.37 -18.30 -4.24
N ILE A 268 13.74 -17.02 -4.38
CA ILE A 268 13.60 -16.30 -5.64
C ILE A 268 14.36 -17.05 -6.73
N ARG A 269 15.64 -17.36 -6.50
CA ARG A 269 16.48 -18.08 -7.47
C ARG A 269 15.90 -19.45 -7.81
N ALA A 270 15.46 -20.22 -6.82
CA ALA A 270 14.85 -21.53 -7.03
C ALA A 270 13.52 -21.45 -7.80
N THR A 271 12.71 -20.42 -7.55
CA THR A 271 11.48 -20.15 -8.29
C THR A 271 11.79 -19.84 -9.74
N LEU A 272 12.72 -18.91 -9.96
CA LEU A 272 13.17 -18.52 -11.30
C LEU A 272 13.69 -19.72 -12.07
N TYR A 273 14.53 -20.55 -11.44
CA TYR A 273 15.05 -21.78 -12.03
C TYR A 273 13.93 -22.79 -12.36
N LYS A 274 13.07 -23.12 -11.39
CA LYS A 274 12.00 -24.12 -11.56
C LYS A 274 10.99 -23.71 -12.64
N ALA A 275 10.70 -22.43 -12.76
CA ALA A 275 9.79 -21.88 -13.76
C ALA A 275 10.48 -21.55 -15.08
N ASN A 276 11.77 -21.87 -15.25
CA ASN A 276 12.59 -21.54 -16.41
C ASN A 276 12.50 -20.04 -16.79
N MET A 277 12.51 -19.17 -15.79
CA MET A 277 12.44 -17.72 -15.93
C MET A 277 13.83 -17.11 -15.92
N THR A 278 14.06 -16.18 -16.84
CA THR A 278 15.26 -15.33 -16.80
C THR A 278 14.98 -14.07 -16.00
N TYR A 279 16.03 -13.52 -15.39
CA TYR A 279 15.96 -12.28 -14.64
C TYR A 279 17.16 -11.39 -14.95
N GLU A 280 17.01 -10.11 -14.68
CA GLU A 280 18.04 -9.10 -14.79
C GLU A 280 18.07 -8.28 -13.50
N ILE A 281 19.27 -8.14 -12.94
CA ILE A 281 19.49 -7.26 -11.79
C ILE A 281 19.56 -5.85 -12.34
N TRP A 282 18.56 -5.05 -12.01
CA TRP A 282 18.53 -3.65 -12.41
C TRP A 282 18.95 -2.79 -11.23
N PRO A 283 19.80 -1.75 -11.41
CA PRO A 283 20.26 -0.89 -10.33
C PRO A 283 19.18 0.10 -9.89
N PHE A 284 18.00 -0.39 -9.50
CA PHE A 284 16.99 0.43 -8.86
C PHE A 284 17.59 0.98 -7.57
N ILE A 285 17.56 2.31 -7.41
CA ILE A 285 17.97 2.91 -6.15
C ILE A 285 16.73 2.94 -5.27
N ILE A 286 16.52 1.85 -4.55
CA ILE A 286 15.39 1.70 -3.63
C ILE A 286 15.93 1.69 -2.21
N LYS A 287 15.33 2.51 -1.34
CA LYS A 287 15.65 2.56 0.09
C LYS A 287 14.46 2.04 0.88
N ILE A 288 14.73 1.27 1.93
CA ILE A 288 13.68 0.81 2.84
C ILE A 288 13.59 1.80 3.99
N MET A 289 12.50 2.55 4.04
CA MET A 289 12.31 3.54 5.08
C MET A 289 11.64 2.90 6.29
N ARG A 290 12.39 2.70 7.38
CA ARG A 290 11.85 2.21 8.66
C ARG A 290 12.23 3.18 9.78
N PRO A 291 11.36 3.38 10.79
CA PRO A 291 11.77 4.09 12.01
C PRO A 291 12.97 3.38 12.66
N LEU A 292 14.00 4.10 13.12
CA LEU A 292 15.17 3.51 13.80
C LEU A 292 14.80 2.57 14.96
N GLN A 293 13.66 2.79 15.61
CA GLN A 293 13.14 1.94 16.69
C GLN A 293 12.95 0.47 16.28
N PHE A 294 12.81 0.17 14.98
CA PHE A 294 12.74 -1.21 14.47
C PHE A 294 14.10 -1.92 14.44
N CYS A 295 15.21 -1.18 14.37
CA CYS A 295 16.55 -1.74 14.32
C CYS A 295 16.94 -2.38 15.66
N HIS A 296 16.59 -1.73 16.77
CA HIS A 296 16.91 -2.21 18.12
C HIS A 296 16.26 -3.57 18.44
N ALA A 297 15.08 -3.87 17.89
CA ALA A 297 14.34 -5.09 18.24
C ALA A 297 14.80 -6.35 17.48
N ARG A 298 15.27 -6.23 16.21
CA ARG A 298 15.76 -7.39 15.44
C ARG A 298 17.20 -7.78 15.80
N HIS A 299 18.02 -6.81 16.20
CA HIS A 299 19.44 -7.01 16.50
C HIS A 299 19.72 -7.41 17.95
N TRP A 300 18.75 -7.26 18.87
CA TRP A 300 18.95 -7.68 20.26
C TRP A 300 19.22 -9.18 20.43
N ASN A 301 18.85 -10.02 19.46
CA ASN A 301 19.13 -11.47 19.50
C ASN A 301 20.36 -11.90 18.68
N ARG A 302 21.04 -10.99 17.95
CA ARG A 302 22.28 -11.30 17.23
C ARG A 302 23.20 -10.07 17.22
N PHE A 303 24.14 -10.08 18.16
CA PHE A 303 25.34 -9.26 18.25
C PHE A 303 25.17 -7.77 18.62
N ASN A 304 25.68 -7.45 19.81
CA ASN A 304 26.21 -6.15 20.18
C ASN A 304 27.30 -5.74 19.17
N SER A 305 26.94 -4.93 18.20
CA SER A 305 27.74 -3.84 17.63
C SER A 305 26.99 -3.33 16.40
N TRP A 306 27.12 -2.02 16.12
CA TRP A 306 26.64 -1.34 14.92
C TRP A 306 25.17 -0.87 14.95
N CYS A 307 24.97 0.24 15.68
CA CYS A 307 24.20 1.38 15.20
C CYS A 307 25.19 2.51 14.94
#